data_AF-A0A841L0N3-F1
#
_entry.id   AF-A0A841L0N3-F1
#
_cell.length_a   1.000
_cell.length_b   1.000
_cell.length_c   1.000
_cell.angle_alpha   90.00
_cell.angle_beta   90.00
_cell.angle_gamma   90.00
#
_symmetry.space_group_name_H-M   'P 1'
#
loop_
_entity.id
_entity.type
_entity.pdbx_description
1 polymer ?
#
loop_
_entity_poly.entity_id
_entity_poly.type
_entity_poly.pdbx_seq_one_letter_code
_entity_poly.pdbx_strand_id
1 'polypeptide(L)'
;MSARIVSLSIDPREVLELSMGEIDGDLIHSDYCAVDQGRGFGYMVYEYIHKRENRPIMLMIHVDNVHGTTRATILTSPEMEDWEYPFDCEEEYEWMDKIMEVLEEYIIDVREE
;
A
#
# COMPACT_ATOMS: atom_id res chain seq x y z
N MET A 1 2.65 0.54 -13.02
CA MET A 1 2.54 -0.38 -11.87
C MET A 1 3.83 -0.22 -11.13
N SER A 2 3.75 0.33 -9.94
CA SER A 2 4.92 0.60 -9.11
C SER A 2 4.79 -0.25 -7.85
N ALA A 3 5.88 -0.88 -7.43
CA ALA A 3 5.92 -1.73 -6.25
C ALA A 3 7.03 -1.31 -5.30
N ARG A 4 6.70 -1.14 -4.03
CA ARG A 4 7.71 -1.02 -2.96
C ARG A 4 7.53 -2.16 -1.98
N ILE A 5 8.61 -2.88 -1.73
CA ILE A 5 8.66 -3.95 -0.75
C ILE A 5 9.52 -3.48 0.41
N VAL A 6 8.92 -3.35 1.58
CA VAL A 6 9.60 -2.87 2.80
C VAL A 6 9.58 -3.93 3.87
N SER A 7 10.70 -4.07 4.59
CA SER A 7 10.78 -4.86 5.81
C SER A 7 10.61 -3.93 7.00
N LEU A 8 9.75 -4.29 7.96
CA LEU A 8 9.31 -3.43 9.05
C LEU A 8 9.57 -4.09 10.41
N SER A 9 9.76 -3.26 11.44
CA SER A 9 10.02 -3.67 12.82
C SER A 9 8.77 -3.88 13.68
N ILE A 10 7.58 -3.53 13.14
CA ILE A 10 6.28 -3.66 13.79
C ILE A 10 5.45 -4.81 13.22
N ASP A 11 4.42 -5.23 13.95
CA ASP A 11 3.56 -6.35 13.52
C ASP A 11 2.65 -5.97 12.34
N PRO A 12 2.26 -6.92 11.47
CA PRO A 12 1.46 -6.63 10.28
C PRO A 12 0.14 -5.90 10.59
N ARG A 13 -0.48 -6.20 11.73
CA ARG A 13 -1.69 -5.51 12.18
C ARG A 13 -1.44 -4.02 12.44
N GLU A 14 -0.32 -3.68 13.07
CA GLU A 14 0.04 -2.28 13.37
C GLU A 14 0.32 -1.52 12.07
N VAL A 15 0.97 -2.16 11.09
CA VAL A 15 1.20 -1.57 9.75
C VAL A 15 -0.12 -1.18 9.09
N LEU A 16 -1.11 -2.08 9.12
CA LEU A 16 -2.44 -1.83 8.57
C LEU A 16 -3.15 -0.70 9.33
N GLU A 17 -3.13 -0.72 10.67
CA GLU A 17 -3.77 0.30 11.50
C GLU A 17 -3.17 1.70 11.26
N LEU A 18 -1.85 1.82 11.12
CA LEU A 18 -1.17 3.07 10.76
C LEU A 18 -1.55 3.55 9.36
N SER A 19 -1.74 2.62 8.41
CA SER A 19 -2.05 2.96 7.02
C SER A 19 -3.49 3.46 6.82
N MET A 20 -4.42 3.21 7.76
CA MET A 20 -5.84 3.61 7.65
C MET A 20 -6.11 5.11 7.81
N GLY A 21 -5.22 5.85 8.48
CA GLY A 21 -5.48 7.25 8.84
C GLY A 21 -5.00 8.29 7.82
N GLU A 22 -4.14 7.89 6.89
CA GLU A 22 -3.20 8.83 6.25
C GLU A 22 -3.39 8.94 4.73
N ILE A 23 -4.24 8.10 4.13
CA ILE A 23 -4.52 8.10 2.70
C ILE A 23 -5.84 8.84 2.42
N ASP A 24 -5.79 9.86 1.56
CA ASP A 24 -6.97 10.51 0.98
C ASP A 24 -7.54 9.66 -0.16
N GLY A 25 -8.19 8.54 0.21
CA GLY A 25 -8.79 7.57 -0.72
C GLY A 25 -9.87 6.74 -0.03
N ASP A 26 -10.76 6.16 -0.82
CA ASP A 26 -11.84 5.31 -0.30
C ASP A 26 -11.29 3.92 -0.01
N LEU A 27 -11.27 3.53 1.27
CA LEU A 27 -10.94 2.15 1.65
C LEU A 27 -12.07 1.21 1.20
N ILE A 28 -11.84 0.46 0.13
CA ILE A 28 -12.83 -0.45 -0.45
C ILE A 28 -12.78 -1.85 0.17
N HIS A 29 -11.62 -2.26 0.69
CA HIS A 29 -11.44 -3.58 1.28
C HIS A 29 -10.32 -3.60 2.31
N SER A 30 -10.55 -4.27 3.43
CA SER A 30 -9.52 -4.57 4.41
C SER A 30 -9.79 -5.93 5.05
N ASP A 31 -8.72 -6.68 5.26
CA ASP A 31 -8.80 -7.97 5.93
C ASP A 31 -7.50 -8.26 6.67
N TYR A 32 -7.62 -8.98 7.77
CA TYR A 32 -6.48 -9.41 8.57
C TYR A 32 -6.73 -10.81 9.13
N CYS A 33 -5.82 -11.71 8.82
CA CYS A 33 -5.84 -13.09 9.28
C CYS A 33 -4.69 -13.31 10.26
N ALA A 34 -5.04 -13.52 11.53
CA ALA A 34 -4.09 -13.99 12.53
C ALA A 34 -3.82 -15.49 12.32
N VAL A 35 -2.55 -15.88 12.31
CA VAL A 35 -2.13 -17.27 12.15
C VAL A 35 -1.78 -17.87 13.51
N ASP A 36 -0.79 -17.32 14.22
CA ASP A 36 -0.38 -17.74 15.57
C ASP A 36 0.64 -16.77 16.19
N GLN A 37 0.66 -16.58 17.51
CA GLN A 37 1.72 -15.87 18.26
C GLN A 37 2.27 -14.58 17.60
N GLY A 38 1.40 -13.61 17.33
CA GLY A 38 1.80 -12.34 16.69
C GLY A 38 2.06 -12.45 15.19
N ARG A 39 1.99 -13.65 14.62
CA ARG A 39 2.04 -13.85 13.17
C ARG A 39 0.68 -13.68 12.52
N GLY A 40 0.70 -13.05 11.37
CA GLY A 40 -0.48 -12.85 10.56
C GLY A 40 -0.11 -12.31 9.20
N PHE A 41 -1.15 -12.13 8.41
CA PHE A 41 -1.08 -11.41 7.16
C PHE A 41 -2.39 -10.67 6.96
N GLY A 42 -2.35 -9.64 6.14
CA GLY A 42 -3.54 -8.89 5.82
C GLY A 42 -3.30 -8.01 4.62
N TYR A 43 -4.35 -7.36 4.18
CA TYR A 43 -4.28 -6.44 3.07
C TYR A 43 -5.27 -5.30 3.25
N MET A 44 -4.96 -4.17 2.63
CA MET A 44 -5.84 -3.04 2.43
C MET A 44 -5.85 -2.65 0.98
N VAL A 45 -7.01 -2.24 0.50
CA VAL A 45 -7.22 -1.77 -0.86
C VAL A 45 -7.96 -0.44 -0.80
N TYR A 46 -7.32 0.59 -1.33
CA TYR A 46 -7.88 1.92 -1.50
C TYR A 46 -8.17 2.15 -2.97
N GLU A 47 -9.34 2.72 -3.24
CA GLU A 47 -9.71 3.30 -4.52
C GLU A 47 -9.67 4.81 -4.40
N TYR A 48 -9.09 5.47 -5.38
CA TYR A 48 -9.20 6.91 -5.54
C TYR A 48 -9.68 7.25 -6.93
N ILE A 49 -10.71 8.08 -7.01
CA ILE A 49 -11.24 8.55 -8.28
C ILE A 49 -10.65 9.92 -8.58
N HIS A 50 -9.75 9.98 -9.57
CA HIS A 50 -9.19 11.25 -10.00
C HIS A 50 -10.28 12.11 -10.64
N LYS A 51 -10.64 13.22 -9.99
CA LYS A 51 -11.82 14.06 -10.30
C LYS A 51 -11.82 14.60 -11.73
N ARG A 52 -10.65 14.76 -12.36
CA ARG A 52 -10.52 15.33 -13.71
C ARG A 52 -10.79 14.31 -14.81
N GLU A 53 -10.45 13.03 -14.58
CA GLU A 53 -10.50 11.98 -15.60
C GLU A 53 -11.55 10.89 -15.30
N ASN A 54 -12.17 10.92 -14.12
CA ASN A 54 -13.12 9.90 -13.65
C ASN A 54 -12.53 8.48 -13.78
N ARG A 55 -11.23 8.36 -13.49
CA ARG A 55 -10.44 7.13 -13.58
C ARG A 55 -10.03 6.69 -12.17
N PRO A 56 -10.29 5.43 -11.78
CA PRO A 56 -9.86 4.92 -10.49
C PRO A 56 -8.37 4.56 -10.51
N ILE A 57 -7.65 4.95 -9.47
CA ILE A 57 -6.32 4.43 -9.14
C ILE A 57 -6.48 3.52 -7.92
N MET A 58 -5.84 2.36 -7.97
CA MET A 58 -5.87 1.40 -6.88
C MET A 58 -4.53 1.39 -6.15
N LEU A 59 -4.58 1.60 -4.84
CA LEU A 59 -3.46 1.39 -3.93
C LEU A 59 -3.75 0.15 -3.09
N MET A 60 -2.84 -0.82 -3.15
CA MET A 60 -2.91 -2.05 -2.39
C MET A 60 -1.73 -2.14 -1.43
N ILE A 61 -2.02 -2.45 -0.18
CA ILE A 61 -1.01 -2.71 0.85
C ILE A 61 -1.22 -4.15 1.28
N HIS A 62 -0.27 -5.02 1.00
CA HIS A 62 -0.24 -6.38 1.53
C HIS A 62 0.83 -6.46 2.61
N VAL A 63 0.52 -7.09 3.74
CA VAL A 63 1.48 -7.27 4.84
C VAL A 63 1.48 -8.70 5.33
N ASP A 64 2.66 -9.23 5.64
CA ASP A 64 2.79 -10.53 6.29
C ASP A 64 4.06 -10.60 7.14
N ASN A 65 4.05 -11.41 8.19
CA ASN A 65 5.25 -11.79 8.95
C ASN A 65 5.34 -13.31 9.12
N VAL A 66 4.73 -14.08 8.21
CA VAL A 66 4.66 -15.56 8.30
C VAL A 66 6.08 -16.16 8.32
N HIS A 67 7.03 -15.47 7.69
CA HIS A 67 8.44 -15.84 7.61
C HIS A 67 9.35 -15.15 8.66
N GLY A 68 8.78 -14.47 9.66
CA GLY A 68 9.49 -13.92 10.82
C GLY A 68 9.55 -12.40 10.85
N THR A 69 10.07 -11.75 9.81
CA THR A 69 10.08 -10.28 9.70
C THR A 69 8.84 -9.81 8.97
N THR A 70 8.22 -8.74 9.45
CA THR A 70 7.10 -8.10 8.76
C THR A 70 7.57 -7.53 7.43
N ARG A 71 6.89 -7.93 6.36
CA ARG A 71 7.08 -7.42 5.02
C ARG A 71 5.79 -6.74 4.60
N ALA A 72 5.88 -5.49 4.17
CA ALA A 72 4.80 -4.82 3.47
C ALA A 72 5.15 -4.71 1.98
N THR A 73 4.19 -5.04 1.13
CA THR A 73 4.24 -4.86 -0.31
C THR A 73 3.18 -3.84 -0.67
N ILE A 74 3.64 -2.67 -1.08
CA ILE A 74 2.81 -1.53 -1.45
C ILE A 74 2.80 -1.47 -2.97
N LEU A 75 1.61 -1.56 -3.55
CA LEU A 75 1.41 -1.65 -4.99
C LEU A 75 0.44 -0.57 -5.44
N THR A 76 0.82 0.16 -6.47
CA THR A 76 -0.09 1.01 -7.22
C THR A 76 -0.35 0.38 -8.58
N SER A 77 -1.62 0.24 -8.92
CA SER A 77 -2.03 -0.14 -10.27
C SER A 77 -2.53 1.10 -11.01
N PRO A 78 -1.84 1.57 -12.05
CA PRO A 78 -2.48 2.39 -13.06
C PRO A 78 -3.39 1.45 -13.86
N GLU A 79 -4.67 1.75 -13.98
CA GLU A 79 -5.50 0.95 -14.86
C GLU A 79 -5.14 1.22 -16.33
N MET A 80 -4.87 0.14 -17.07
CA MET A 80 -4.65 0.14 -18.51
C MET A 80 -5.99 0.04 -19.23
N GLU A 81 -6.29 1.00 -20.10
CA GLU A 81 -6.88 0.86 -21.45
C GLU A 81 -7.37 2.23 -21.94
N ASP A 82 -6.43 3.05 -22.44
CA ASP A 82 -6.62 3.95 -23.59
C ASP A 82 -5.41 4.87 -23.70
N TRP A 83 -4.51 4.52 -24.62
CA TRP A 83 -3.19 5.13 -24.86
C TRP A 83 -3.21 6.59 -25.38
N GLU A 84 -4.23 7.39 -25.11
CA GLU A 84 -4.36 8.74 -25.67
C GLU A 84 -4.15 9.89 -24.68
N TYR A 85 -4.04 9.62 -23.38
CA TYR A 85 -3.75 10.66 -22.40
C TYR A 85 -2.53 10.29 -21.55
N PRO A 86 -1.48 11.12 -21.50
CA PRO A 86 -0.42 10.96 -20.53
C PRO A 86 -1.06 11.18 -19.15
N PHE A 87 -1.26 10.08 -18.44
CA PHE A 87 -1.55 10.10 -17.02
C PHE A 87 -0.42 10.90 -16.35
N ASP A 88 -0.74 11.91 -15.53
CA ASP A 88 0.26 12.57 -14.70
C ASP A 88 0.71 11.57 -13.64
N CYS A 89 1.71 10.75 -13.98
CA CYS A 89 2.26 9.69 -13.12
C CYS A 89 2.76 10.23 -11.77
N GLU A 90 2.93 11.55 -11.61
CA GLU A 90 3.36 12.19 -10.36
C GLU A 90 2.38 11.94 -9.20
N GLU A 91 1.07 11.87 -9.45
CA GLU A 91 0.08 11.61 -8.39
C GLU A 91 0.06 10.14 -7.92
N GLU A 92 0.42 9.19 -8.79
CA GLU A 92 0.50 7.75 -8.44
C GLU A 92 1.56 7.50 -7.36
N TYR A 93 2.68 8.23 -7.43
CA TYR A 93 3.76 8.11 -6.45
C TYR A 93 3.43 8.79 -5.12
N GLU A 94 2.58 9.82 -5.10
CA GLU A 94 2.30 10.59 -3.89
C GLU A 94 1.72 9.72 -2.76
N TRP A 95 0.81 8.78 -3.04
CA TRP A 95 0.25 7.94 -1.97
C TRP A 95 1.17 6.83 -1.52
N MET A 96 1.94 6.28 -2.46
CA MET A 96 2.98 5.34 -2.10
C MET A 96 4.01 6.04 -1.21
N ASP A 97 4.40 7.26 -1.54
CA ASP A 97 5.30 8.08 -0.73
C ASP A 97 4.68 8.42 0.64
N LYS A 98 3.39 8.78 0.72
CA LYS A 98 2.70 8.98 2.01
C LYS A 98 2.71 7.74 2.88
N ILE A 99 2.42 6.56 2.33
CA ILE A 99 2.52 5.31 3.10
C ILE A 99 3.96 5.05 3.55
N MET A 100 4.94 5.34 2.70
CA MET A 100 6.35 5.22 3.07
C MET A 100 6.75 6.20 4.18
N GLU A 101 6.25 7.43 4.17
CA GLU A 101 6.46 8.42 5.23
C GLU A 101 5.86 7.96 6.57
N VAL A 102 4.63 7.43 6.55
CA VAL A 102 3.95 6.88 7.75
C VAL A 102 4.74 5.71 8.35
N LEU A 103 5.38 4.92 7.50
CA LEU A 103 6.13 3.73 7.92
C LEU A 103 7.61 4.02 8.18
N GLU A 104 8.11 5.23 7.91
CA GLU A 104 9.54 5.57 7.85
C GLU A 104 10.30 5.14 9.11
N GLU A 105 9.76 5.43 10.28
CA GLU A 105 10.39 5.13 11.57
C GLU A 105 10.52 3.62 11.86
N TYR A 106 9.78 2.79 11.12
CA TYR A 106 9.71 1.34 11.32
C TYR A 106 10.47 0.55 10.26
N ILE A 107 10.98 1.20 9.21
CA ILE A 107 11.67 0.56 8.08
C ILE A 107 13.03 0.00 8.51
N ILE A 108 13.24 -1.28 8.20
CA ILE A 108 14.50 -2.01 8.36
C ILE A 108 15.27 -2.07 7.03
N ASP A 109 14.56 -2.36 5.94
CA ASP A 109 15.12 -2.52 4.58
C ASP A 109 14.05 -2.14 3.53
N VAL A 110 14.48 -1.57 2.41
CA VAL A 110 13.61 -1.21 1.28
C VAL A 110 14.14 -1.85 0.01
N ARG A 111 13.26 -2.48 -0.75
CA ARG A 111 13.52 -2.99 -2.09
C ARG A 111 12.50 -2.40 -3.05
N GLU A 112 12.99 -1.77 -4.10
CA GLU A 112 12.18 -1.24 -5.20
C GLU A 112 12.23 -2.25 -6.36
N GLU A 113 11.06 -2.59 -6.90
CA GLU A 113 10.89 -3.49 -8.05
C GLU A 113 10.06 -2.85 -9.16
#